data_AF-A0A955I1I5-F1
#
_entry.id   AF-A0A955I1I5-F1
#
_cell.length_a   1.000
_cell.length_b   1.000
_cell.length_c   1.000
_cell.angle_alpha   90.00
_cell.angle_beta   90.00
_cell.angle_gamma   90.00
#
_symmetry.space_group_name_H-M   'P 1'
#
loop_
_entity.id
_entity.type
_entity.pdbx_description
1 polymer ?
#
loop_
_entity_poly.entity_id
_entity_poly.type
_entity_poly.pdbx_seq_one_letter_code
_entity_poly.pdbx_strand_id
1 'polypeptide(L)'
;MKPTIKKFFNKVTTVGLAFQWFGINNPWSSSFTTFNGTVSKAQTVINLAAGASGLVAVGIIIAGGYTFITASGNPESIDKGSKMVMYAVAGLIVVFISRALIIFVLSDILGV
;
A
#
# COMPACT_ATOMS: atom_id res chain seq x y z
N MET A 1 -26.64 23.33 -7.97
CA MET A 1 -25.85 22.08 -7.84
C MET A 1 -26.44 21.23 -6.73
N LYS A 2 -26.87 20.00 -7.02
CA LYS A 2 -27.65 19.16 -6.10
C LYS A 2 -26.77 18.70 -4.90
N PRO A 3 -27.25 18.80 -3.64
CA PRO A 3 -26.49 18.47 -2.43
C PRO A 3 -26.07 16.99 -2.31
N THR A 4 -26.67 16.11 -3.11
CA THR A 4 -26.38 14.67 -3.15
C THR A 4 -24.99 14.35 -3.71
N ILE A 5 -24.49 15.14 -4.66
CA ILE A 5 -23.16 14.93 -5.27
C ILE A 5 -22.06 15.25 -4.24
N LYS A 6 -22.27 16.28 -3.42
CA LYS A 6 -21.35 16.66 -2.33
C LYS A 6 -21.27 15.57 -1.25
N LYS A 7 -22.39 14.91 -0.94
CA LYS A 7 -22.43 13.78 0.01
C LYS A 7 -21.71 12.54 -0.52
N PHE A 8 -21.82 12.25 -1.83
CA PHE A 8 -21.09 11.16 -2.46
C PHE A 8 -19.58 11.40 -2.45
N PHE A 9 -19.12 12.60 -2.84
CA PHE A 9 -17.69 12.93 -2.80
C PHE A 9 -17.10 12.84 -1.40
N ASN A 10 -17.77 13.41 -0.40
CA ASN A 10 -17.32 13.32 1.00
C ASN A 10 -17.35 11.88 1.53
N LYS A 11 -18.30 11.05 1.06
CA LYS A 11 -18.37 9.63 1.39
C LYS A 11 -17.29 8.82 0.65
N VAL A 12 -16.88 9.19 -0.54
CA VAL A 12 -15.70 8.60 -1.21
C VAL A 12 -14.43 8.93 -0.43
N THR A 13 -14.30 10.14 0.14
CA THR A 13 -13.19 10.48 1.06
C THR A 13 -13.29 9.79 2.43
N THR A 14 -14.50 9.50 2.92
CA THR A 14 -14.73 8.85 4.23
C THR A 14 -14.68 7.31 4.16
N VAL A 15 -15.12 6.69 3.05
CA VAL A 15 -14.80 5.29 2.70
C VAL A 15 -13.31 5.17 2.40
N GLY A 16 -12.70 6.30 2.03
CA GLY A 16 -11.28 6.56 2.11
C GLY A 16 -10.67 6.34 3.50
N LEU A 17 -11.37 6.25 4.63
CA LEU A 17 -10.71 5.97 5.93
C LEU A 17 -10.03 4.59 5.96
N ALA A 18 -10.56 3.58 5.25
CA ALA A 18 -9.87 2.30 5.04
C ALA A 18 -8.83 2.38 3.90
N PHE A 19 -8.97 3.32 2.97
CA PHE A 19 -8.09 3.54 1.81
C PHE A 19 -6.98 4.59 2.04
N GLN A 20 -7.06 5.34 3.14
CA GLN A 20 -6.14 6.39 3.57
C GLN A 20 -4.97 5.76 4.36
N TRP A 21 -5.21 4.57 4.94
CA TRP A 21 -4.14 3.67 5.34
C TRP A 21 -3.31 3.18 4.13
N PHE A 22 -3.91 3.15 2.93
CA PHE A 22 -3.25 2.87 1.64
C PHE A 22 -2.87 4.14 0.85
N GLY A 23 -3.10 5.35 1.38
CA GLY A 23 -2.36 6.53 0.94
C GLY A 23 -2.53 7.05 -0.51
N ILE A 24 -3.62 6.79 -1.20
CA ILE A 24 -3.74 7.25 -2.59
C ILE A 24 -4.11 8.75 -2.66
N ASN A 25 -3.11 9.62 -2.87
CA ASN A 25 -3.28 11.06 -3.15
C ASN A 25 -2.51 11.44 -4.43
N ASN A 26 -3.03 12.39 -5.22
CA ASN A 26 -2.53 12.73 -6.56
C ASN A 26 -1.07 13.27 -6.54
N PRO A 27 -0.04 12.49 -6.94
CA PRO A 27 1.37 12.84 -6.75
C PRO A 27 1.89 13.90 -7.75
N TRP A 28 1.08 14.23 -8.76
CA TRP A 28 1.46 15.05 -9.90
C TRP A 28 1.15 16.56 -9.75
N SER A 29 0.51 17.01 -8.66
CA SER A 29 0.01 18.40 -8.57
C SER A 29 0.80 19.35 -7.65
N SER A 30 1.97 18.97 -7.15
CA SER A 30 2.76 19.85 -6.26
C SER A 30 4.10 20.23 -6.90
N SER A 31 4.55 21.47 -6.76
CA SER A 31 5.82 21.94 -7.33
C SER A 31 6.99 21.74 -6.36
N PHE A 32 8.20 21.51 -6.87
CA PHE A 32 9.43 21.20 -6.11
C PHE A 32 10.18 22.45 -5.62
N THR A 33 9.52 23.35 -4.89
CA THR A 33 10.10 24.68 -4.61
C THR A 33 10.50 24.94 -3.15
N THR A 34 10.24 24.03 -2.20
CA THR A 34 10.67 24.18 -0.79
C THR A 34 10.92 22.82 -0.12
N PHE A 35 11.88 22.75 0.81
CA PHE A 35 12.25 21.53 1.57
C PHE A 35 11.04 20.85 2.23
N ASN A 36 10.12 21.63 2.80
CA ASN A 36 8.86 21.13 3.38
C ASN A 36 7.90 20.55 2.30
N GLY A 37 7.88 21.14 1.10
CA GLY A 37 7.14 20.61 -0.04
C GLY A 37 7.67 19.27 -0.56
N THR A 38 8.98 19.02 -0.44
CA THR A 38 9.60 17.73 -0.79
C THR A 38 9.19 16.62 0.18
N VAL A 39 9.05 16.92 1.48
CA VAL A 39 8.58 15.97 2.49
C VAL A 39 7.11 15.59 2.24
N SER A 40 6.26 16.56 1.89
CA SER A 40 4.86 16.32 1.54
C SER A 40 4.70 15.49 0.24
N LYS A 41 5.62 15.68 -0.72
CA LYS A 41 5.71 14.85 -1.93
C LYS A 41 6.13 13.42 -1.63
N ALA A 42 7.15 13.24 -0.80
CA ALA A 42 7.61 11.92 -0.39
C ALA A 42 6.47 11.16 0.30
N GLN A 43 5.78 11.79 1.27
CA GLN A 43 4.62 11.18 1.91
C GLN A 43 3.55 10.80 0.90
N THR A 44 3.24 11.65 -0.08
CA THR A 44 2.21 11.38 -1.10
C THR A 44 2.58 10.23 -2.04
N VAL A 45 3.83 10.17 -2.51
CA VAL A 45 4.32 9.11 -3.39
C VAL A 45 4.42 7.77 -2.64
N ILE A 46 4.90 7.79 -1.40
CA ILE A 46 4.94 6.59 -0.53
C ILE A 46 3.54 6.06 -0.30
N ASN A 47 2.61 6.95 0.01
CA ASN A 47 1.22 6.63 0.26
C ASN A 47 0.62 5.97 -1.00
N LEU A 48 0.86 6.48 -2.21
CA LEU A 48 0.43 5.84 -3.46
C LEU A 48 1.09 4.47 -3.70
N ALA A 49 2.40 4.36 -3.48
CA ALA A 49 3.15 3.12 -3.69
C ALA A 49 2.75 2.03 -2.68
N ALA A 50 2.53 2.40 -1.42
CA ALA A 50 2.03 1.51 -0.38
C ALA A 50 0.62 0.99 -0.73
N GLY A 51 -0.26 1.86 -1.24
CA GLY A 51 -1.58 1.48 -1.74
C GLY A 51 -1.56 0.48 -2.88
N ALA A 52 -0.74 0.74 -3.90
CA ALA A 52 -0.58 -0.17 -5.02
C ALA A 52 0.03 -1.52 -4.60
N SER A 53 1.04 -1.48 -3.71
CA SER A 53 1.73 -2.69 -3.24
C SER A 53 0.81 -3.64 -2.47
N GLY A 54 -0.09 -3.11 -1.64
CA GLY A 54 -1.04 -3.93 -0.87
C GLY A 54 -2.02 -4.68 -1.77
N LEU A 55 -2.48 -4.02 -2.86
CA LEU A 55 -3.40 -4.63 -3.81
C LEU A 55 -2.71 -5.75 -4.62
N VAL A 56 -1.45 -5.54 -5.00
CA VAL A 56 -0.61 -6.56 -5.66
C VAL A 56 -0.31 -7.72 -4.70
N ALA A 57 0.00 -7.44 -3.43
CA ALA A 57 0.28 -8.47 -2.43
C ALA A 57 -0.91 -9.42 -2.23
N VAL A 58 -2.13 -8.88 -2.14
CA VAL A 58 -3.35 -9.70 -2.02
C VAL A 58 -3.54 -10.60 -3.25
N GLY A 59 -3.27 -10.09 -4.46
CA GLY A 59 -3.34 -10.89 -5.68
C GLY A 59 -2.37 -12.09 -5.69
N ILE A 60 -1.14 -11.89 -5.20
CA ILE A 60 -0.12 -12.95 -5.11
C ILE A 60 -0.50 -13.97 -4.03
N ILE A 61 -1.05 -13.53 -2.89
CA ILE A 61 -1.54 -14.43 -1.84
C ILE A 61 -2.66 -15.34 -2.37
N ILE A 62 -3.60 -14.80 -3.14
CA ILE A 62 -4.70 -15.58 -3.72
C ILE A 62 -4.16 -16.61 -4.73
N ALA A 63 -3.25 -16.21 -5.62
CA ALA A 63 -2.65 -17.12 -6.60
C ALA A 63 -1.81 -18.23 -5.93
N GLY A 64 -1.06 -17.90 -4.88
CA GLY A 64 -0.26 -18.85 -4.09
C GLY A 64 -1.12 -19.81 -3.28
N GLY A 65 -2.18 -19.30 -2.65
CA GLY A 65 -3.16 -20.10 -1.92
C GLY A 65 -3.92 -21.06 -2.83
N TYR A 66 -4.34 -20.61 -4.01
CA TYR A 66 -5.00 -21.47 -5.00
C TYR A 66 -4.08 -22.58 -5.50
N THR A 67 -2.82 -22.26 -5.78
CA THR A 67 -1.80 -23.24 -6.20
C THR A 67 -1.49 -24.25 -5.08
N PHE A 68 -1.48 -23.80 -3.82
CA PHE A 68 -1.28 -24.67 -2.66
C PHE A 68 -2.46 -25.63 -2.43
N ILE A 69 -3.70 -25.15 -2.54
CA ILE A 69 -4.92 -25.96 -2.35
C ILE A 69 -5.11 -26.96 -3.50
N THR A 70 -4.80 -26.59 -4.74
CA THR A 70 -4.93 -27.46 -5.91
C THR A 70 -3.79 -28.46 -6.10
N ALA A 71 -2.74 -28.38 -5.28
CA ALA A 71 -1.55 -29.24 -5.39
C ALA A 71 -1.81 -30.73 -5.08
N SER A 72 -2.93 -31.09 -4.44
CA SER A 72 -3.56 -32.43 -4.29
C SER A 72 -2.65 -33.68 -4.35
N GLY A 73 -1.44 -33.64 -3.80
CA GLY A 73 -0.54 -34.80 -3.69
C GLY A 73 0.77 -34.75 -4.49
N ASN A 74 1.04 -33.73 -5.32
CA ASN A 74 2.37 -33.56 -5.94
C ASN A 74 3.27 -32.69 -5.03
N PRO A 75 4.39 -33.21 -4.48
CA PRO A 75 5.25 -32.47 -3.56
C PRO A 75 5.84 -31.19 -4.16
N GLU A 76 6.07 -31.16 -5.47
CA GLU A 76 6.61 -29.99 -6.17
C GLU A 76 5.63 -28.80 -6.18
N SER A 77 4.33 -29.08 -6.34
CA SER A 77 3.28 -28.07 -6.34
C SER A 77 3.02 -27.51 -4.94
N ILE A 78 3.15 -28.35 -3.90
CA ILE A 78 3.03 -27.95 -2.49
C ILE A 78 4.18 -27.06 -2.07
N ASP A 79 5.42 -27.43 -2.43
CA ASP A 79 6.61 -26.62 -2.13
C ASP A 79 6.55 -25.26 -2.84
N LYS A 80 6.14 -25.25 -4.11
CA LYS A 80 5.97 -24.01 -4.89
C LYS A 80 4.89 -23.09 -4.31
N GLY A 81 3.73 -23.64 -3.93
CA GLY A 81 2.65 -22.88 -3.29
C GLY A 81 3.07 -22.29 -1.95
N SER A 82 3.75 -23.10 -1.12
CA SER A 82 4.26 -22.66 0.19
C SER A 82 5.28 -21.52 0.06
N LYS A 83 6.23 -21.65 -0.87
CA LYS A 83 7.21 -20.59 -1.17
C LYS A 83 6.53 -19.31 -1.64
N MET A 84 5.56 -19.40 -2.54
CA MET A 84 4.82 -18.24 -3.05
C MET A 84 4.11 -17.47 -1.93
N VAL A 85 3.45 -18.18 -1.01
CA VAL A 85 2.81 -17.56 0.16
C VAL A 85 3.87 -16.94 1.09
N MET A 86 4.97 -17.63 1.33
CA MET A 86 6.06 -17.14 2.19
C MET A 86 6.69 -15.86 1.64
N TYR A 87 6.90 -15.76 0.32
CA TYR A 87 7.37 -14.52 -0.32
C TYR A 87 6.33 -13.39 -0.25
N ALA A 88 5.04 -13.70 -0.39
CA ALA A 88 3.99 -12.69 -0.27
C ALA A 88 3.90 -12.10 1.15
N VAL A 89 4.03 -12.95 2.18
CA VAL A 89 4.07 -12.52 3.58
C VAL A 89 5.34 -11.72 3.88
N ALA A 90 6.50 -12.16 3.38
CA ALA A 90 7.75 -11.42 3.52
C ALA A 90 7.66 -10.02 2.88
N GLY A 91 7.08 -9.91 1.68
CA GLY A 91 6.83 -8.63 1.02
C GLY A 91 5.92 -7.70 1.83
N LEU A 92 4.87 -8.24 2.45
CA LEU A 92 3.98 -7.46 3.32
C LEU A 92 4.74 -6.87 4.52
N ILE A 93 5.57 -7.68 5.18
CA ILE A 93 6.38 -7.25 6.33
C ILE A 93 7.33 -6.10 5.94
N VAL A 94 7.96 -6.18 4.76
CA VAL A 94 8.86 -5.12 4.27
C VAL A 94 8.13 -3.80 4.06
N VAL A 95 6.89 -3.82 3.57
CA VAL A 95 6.07 -2.60 3.39
C VAL A 95 5.77 -1.94 4.75
N PHE A 96 5.47 -2.73 5.79
CA PHE A 96 5.26 -2.23 7.15
C PHE A 96 6.52 -1.54 7.72
N ILE A 97 7.68 -2.19 7.58
CA ILE A 97 8.96 -1.65 8.07
C ILE A 97 9.35 -0.38 7.31
N SER A 98 9.18 -0.38 5.98
CA SER A 98 9.47 0.78 5.13
C SER A 98 8.69 2.02 5.56
N ARG A 99 7.38 1.87 5.82
CA ARG A 99 6.55 2.99 6.30
C ARG A 99 7.00 3.51 7.66
N ALA A 100 7.35 2.62 8.59
CA ALA A 100 7.81 3.01 9.91
C ALA A 100 9.12 3.81 9.85
N LEU A 101 10.09 3.36 9.05
CA LEU A 101 11.37 4.05 8.89
C LEU A 101 11.23 5.43 8.27
N ILE A 102 10.31 5.60 7.31
CA ILE A 102 10.11 6.89 6.64
C ILE A 102 9.50 7.90 7.62
N ILE A 103 8.49 7.50 8.39
CA ILE A 103 7.91 8.37 9.42
C ILE A 103 8.96 8.71 10.49
N PHE A 104 9.80 7.74 10.87
CA PHE A 104 10.91 7.98 11.79
C PHE A 104 11.90 9.01 11.23
N VAL A 105 12.34 8.89 9.98
CA VAL A 105 13.23 9.88 9.37
C VAL A 105 12.57 11.26 9.26
N LEU A 106 11.27 11.31 8.97
CA LEU A 106 10.53 12.56 8.82
C LEU A 106 10.31 13.27 10.17
N SER A 107 10.00 12.54 11.23
CA SER A 107 9.70 13.10 12.55
C SER A 107 10.96 13.34 13.40
N ASP A 108 11.92 12.41 13.37
CA ASP A 108 13.07 12.40 14.30
C ASP A 108 14.28 13.16 13.73
N ILE A 109 14.44 13.20 12.39
CA ILE A 109 15.60 13.86 11.75
C ILE A 109 15.22 15.24 11.18
N LEU A 110 14.00 15.41 10.67
CA LEU A 110 13.57 16.68 10.05
C LEU A 110 12.77 17.59 10.99
N GLY A 111 12.34 17.10 12.17
CA GLY A 111 11.75 17.92 13.23
C GLY A 111 10.54 18.76 12.80
N VAL A 112 9.67 18.20 11.95
CA VAL A 112 8.38 18.78 11.53
C VAL A 112 7.23 17.95 12.06
#